data_AF-A0A4S8KYP9-F1
#
_entry.id   AF-A0A4S8KYP9-F1
#
_cell.length_a   1.000
_cell.length_b   1.000
_cell.length_c   1.000
_cell.angle_alpha   90.00
_cell.angle_beta   90.00
_cell.angle_gamma   90.00
#
_symmetry.space_group_name_H-M   'P 1'
#
loop_
_entity.id
_entity.type
_entity.pdbx_description
1 polymer ?
#
loop_
_entity_poly.entity_id
_entity_poly.type
_entity_poly.pdbx_seq_one_letter_code
_entity_poly.pdbx_strand_id
1 'polypeptide(L)'
;MMICAIYPILVPFMLRETRSSIILTRIAKRIRKETGDNRYRARIEDERSSLRTLIYISCTRPIYLLLTEPVITSFSLWIGFAWGVLYCMVESISLVFSSTYDFNIGQTGSIFSTMLVGSVLGMSTNFIQERLYRKYYSTRGPEARLYFACVAAIAFPVGMFIYAWTSFSRIPWIAPAIGIAFFIWATFVIYLAVFTYLADCYGPFASSALAGQSLCRNLAATAFPLFTRQMFDRLSYKWANTLFGCIAVVMMPIPFILFFYGPSIRRRSKFSGMVMDLKKS
;
A
#
# COMPACT_ATOMS: atom_id res chain seq x y z
N MET A 1 -7.64 -17.24 4.43
CA MET A 1 -8.86 -16.68 3.81
C MET A 1 -10.12 -16.82 4.68
N MET A 2 -10.32 -17.91 5.44
CA MET A 2 -11.52 -18.05 6.31
C MET A 2 -11.65 -16.96 7.39
N ILE A 3 -10.55 -16.55 8.03
CA ILE A 3 -10.57 -15.48 9.05
C ILE A 3 -11.00 -14.12 8.44
N CYS A 4 -10.66 -13.86 7.18
CA CYS A 4 -11.05 -12.63 6.48
C CYS A 4 -12.55 -12.58 6.13
N ALA A 5 -13.20 -13.74 5.97
CA ALA A 5 -14.63 -13.83 5.66
C ALA A 5 -15.52 -13.63 6.91
N ILE A 6 -15.01 -14.01 8.09
CA ILE A 6 -15.71 -13.82 9.37
C ILE A 6 -15.66 -12.34 9.81
N TYR A 7 -14.57 -11.64 9.48
CA TYR A 7 -14.36 -10.24 9.85
C TYR A 7 -15.51 -9.29 9.46
N PRO A 8 -16.01 -9.23 8.20
CA PRO A 8 -17.12 -8.34 7.84
C PRO A 8 -18.44 -8.69 8.53
N ILE A 9 -18.60 -9.92 9.02
CA ILE A 9 -19.78 -10.35 9.78
C ILE A 9 -19.70 -9.89 11.23
N LEU A 10 -18.51 -9.89 11.84
CA LEU A 10 -18.28 -9.45 13.23
C LEU A 10 -18.26 -7.92 13.40
N VAL A 11 -17.78 -7.20 12.39
CA VAL A 11 -17.61 -5.74 12.41
C VAL A 11 -18.90 -4.98 12.82
N PRO A 12 -20.09 -5.27 12.28
CA PRO A 12 -21.33 -4.58 12.67
C PRO A 12 -21.74 -4.78 14.13
N PHE A 13 -21.32 -5.89 14.76
CA PHE A 13 -21.69 -6.22 16.14
C PHE A 13 -20.68 -5.70 17.16
N MET A 14 -19.39 -5.62 16.80
CA MET A 14 -18.34 -5.18 17.74
C MET A 14 -17.97 -3.71 17.59
N LEU A 15 -18.10 -3.12 16.39
CA LEU A 15 -17.69 -1.76 16.13
C LEU A 15 -18.89 -0.82 16.05
N ARG A 16 -18.86 0.22 16.89
CA ARG A 16 -19.83 1.31 16.86
C ARG A 16 -19.56 2.18 15.64
N GLU A 17 -20.60 2.48 14.86
CA GLU A 17 -20.51 3.36 13.69
C GLU A 17 -19.90 4.72 14.06
N THR A 18 -18.78 5.08 13.42
CA THR A 18 -18.02 6.31 13.69
C THR A 18 -18.19 7.39 12.62
N ARG A 19 -18.87 7.11 11.50
CA ARG A 19 -19.07 8.14 10.46
C ARG A 19 -19.99 9.25 10.95
N SER A 20 -19.44 10.46 11.04
CA SER A 20 -20.18 11.67 11.44
C SER A 20 -21.44 11.89 10.62
N SER A 21 -21.42 11.60 9.30
CA SER A 21 -22.59 11.72 8.43
C SER A 21 -23.75 10.80 8.83
N ILE A 22 -23.47 9.56 9.25
CA ILE A 22 -24.49 8.62 9.71
C ILE A 22 -24.97 8.99 11.11
N ILE A 23 -24.07 9.42 11.99
CA ILE A 23 -24.42 9.89 13.33
C ILE A 23 -25.35 11.11 13.25
N LEU A 24 -24.99 12.11 12.44
CA LEU A 24 -25.81 13.30 12.19
C LEU A 24 -27.17 12.95 11.61
N THR A 25 -27.24 11.95 10.72
CA THR A 25 -28.51 11.43 10.19
C THR A 25 -29.38 10.81 11.29
N ARG A 26 -28.79 10.02 12.20
CA ARG A 26 -29.51 9.44 13.34
C ARG A 26 -30.00 10.51 14.32
N ILE A 27 -29.18 11.52 14.58
CA ILE A 27 -29.53 12.66 15.45
C ILE A 27 -30.67 13.48 14.81
N ALA A 28 -30.55 13.84 13.53
CA ALA A 28 -31.58 14.58 12.80
C ALA A 28 -32.94 13.84 12.80
N LYS A 29 -32.92 12.51 12.64
CA LYS A 29 -34.13 11.67 12.75
C LYS A 29 -34.71 11.64 14.17
N ARG A 30 -33.86 11.60 15.20
CA ARG A 30 -34.32 11.63 16.60
C ARG A 30 -35.01 12.96 16.91
N ILE A 31 -34.36 14.09 16.55
CA ILE A 31 -34.91 15.43 16.79
C ILE A 31 -36.25 15.61 16.08
N ARG A 32 -36.39 15.17 14.82
CA ARG A 32 -37.70 15.16 14.11
C ARG A 32 -38.79 14.42 14.86
N LYS A 33 -38.45 13.28 15.46
CA LYS A 33 -39.40 12.45 16.21
C LYS A 33 -39.83 13.13 17.52
N GLU A 34 -38.95 13.89 18.15
CA GLU A 34 -39.21 14.57 19.43
C GLU A 34 -39.91 15.93 19.25
N THR A 35 -39.55 16.72 18.23
CA THR A 35 -40.10 18.08 18.01
C THR A 35 -41.22 18.14 16.99
N GLY A 36 -41.39 17.12 16.14
CA GLY A 36 -42.33 17.16 15.01
C GLY A 36 -41.92 18.11 13.87
N ASP A 37 -40.78 18.81 14.00
CA ASP A 37 -40.29 19.76 13.00
C ASP A 37 -39.39 19.05 11.97
N ASN A 38 -39.84 19.02 10.71
CA ASN A 38 -39.13 18.38 9.59
C ASN A 38 -37.95 19.19 9.05
N ARG A 39 -37.67 20.39 9.56
CA ARG A 39 -36.55 21.24 9.12
C ARG A 39 -35.17 20.68 9.47
N TYR A 40 -35.07 19.85 10.50
CA TYR A 40 -33.80 19.26 10.92
C TYR A 40 -33.33 18.16 9.96
N ARG A 41 -32.54 18.51 8.94
CA ARG A 41 -31.99 17.56 7.95
C ARG A 41 -30.48 17.44 8.05
N ALA A 42 -29.98 16.21 7.88
CA ALA A 42 -28.55 15.98 7.71
C ALA A 42 -28.20 16.22 6.24
N ARG A 43 -27.08 16.89 5.98
CA ARG A 43 -26.61 17.22 4.61
C ARG A 43 -26.59 16.03 3.65
N ILE A 44 -26.30 14.83 4.15
CA ILE A 44 -26.28 13.59 3.36
C ILE A 44 -27.68 13.08 2.96
N GLU A 45 -28.75 13.51 3.64
CA GLU A 45 -30.12 13.21 3.26
C GLU A 45 -30.59 14.05 2.07
N ASP A 46 -30.06 15.26 1.92
CA ASP A 46 -30.33 16.13 0.77
C ASP A 46 -29.50 15.70 -0.46
N GLU A 47 -28.33 15.07 -0.24
CA GLU A 47 -27.47 14.49 -1.27
C GLU A 47 -27.75 13.00 -1.56
N ARG A 48 -29.00 12.54 -1.40
CA ARG A 48 -29.39 11.14 -1.65
C ARG A 48 -29.18 10.75 -3.12
N SER A 49 -27.97 10.29 -3.41
CA SER A 49 -27.55 9.80 -4.72
C SER A 49 -28.24 8.46 -4.98
N SER A 50 -28.77 8.26 -6.20
CA SER A 50 -29.33 6.97 -6.60
C SER A 50 -28.28 5.84 -6.44
N LEU A 51 -28.70 4.61 -6.17
CA LEU A 51 -27.76 3.47 -6.08
C LEU A 51 -26.88 3.34 -7.34
N ARG A 52 -27.46 3.59 -8.51
CA ARG A 52 -26.72 3.62 -9.79
C ARG A 52 -25.64 4.71 -9.79
N THR A 53 -25.97 5.90 -9.30
CA THR A 53 -25.01 7.01 -9.14
C THR A 53 -23.91 6.66 -8.15
N LEU A 54 -24.25 6.03 -7.01
CA LEU A 54 -23.26 5.60 -6.01
C LEU A 54 -22.29 4.56 -6.57
N ILE A 55 -22.79 3.56 -7.32
CA ILE A 55 -21.95 2.55 -7.99
C ILE A 55 -21.04 3.23 -9.02
N TYR A 56 -21.61 4.07 -9.88
CA TYR A 56 -20.84 4.81 -10.89
C TYR A 56 -19.71 5.62 -10.27
N ILE A 57 -20.01 6.41 -9.23
CA ILE A 57 -19.02 7.21 -8.50
C ILE A 57 -17.96 6.31 -7.86
N SER A 58 -18.37 5.18 -7.25
CA SER A 58 -17.46 4.27 -6.56
C SER A 58 -16.46 3.60 -7.52
N CYS A 59 -16.87 3.30 -8.75
CA CYS A 59 -16.00 2.70 -9.77
C CYS A 59 -15.14 3.73 -10.51
N THR A 60 -15.67 4.92 -10.79
CA THR A 60 -14.97 5.93 -11.60
C THR A 60 -14.01 6.79 -10.79
N ARG A 61 -14.36 7.14 -9.55
CA ARG A 61 -13.55 8.04 -8.71
C ARG A 61 -12.15 7.48 -8.41
N PRO A 62 -11.95 6.18 -8.09
CA PRO A 62 -10.62 5.63 -7.89
C PRO A 62 -9.71 5.76 -9.12
N ILE A 63 -10.24 5.49 -10.32
CA ILE A 63 -9.50 5.62 -11.58
C ILE A 63 -9.19 7.09 -11.87
N TYR A 64 -10.18 7.97 -11.68
CA TYR A 64 -9.98 9.41 -11.85
C TYR A 64 -8.89 9.94 -10.91
N LEU A 65 -8.94 9.60 -9.62
CA LEU A 65 -7.90 9.98 -8.65
C LEU A 65 -6.54 9.41 -9.04
N LEU A 66 -6.48 8.15 -9.46
CA LEU A 66 -5.24 7.51 -9.89
C LEU A 66 -4.58 8.21 -11.09
N LEU A 67 -5.36 8.78 -12.01
CA LEU A 67 -4.85 9.44 -13.23
C LEU A 67 -4.64 10.95 -13.07
N THR A 68 -5.35 11.60 -12.16
CA THR A 68 -5.32 13.07 -12.00
C THR A 68 -4.48 13.55 -10.82
N GLU A 69 -4.33 12.73 -9.79
CA GLU A 69 -3.59 13.09 -8.59
C GLU A 69 -2.17 12.53 -8.63
N PRO A 70 -1.14 13.36 -8.88
CA PRO A 70 0.23 12.88 -9.11
C PRO A 70 0.81 12.14 -7.90
N VAL A 71 0.35 12.46 -6.68
CA VAL A 71 0.72 11.78 -5.45
C VAL A 71 0.20 10.34 -5.45
N ILE A 72 -1.08 10.13 -5.79
CA ILE A 72 -1.68 8.80 -5.87
C ILE A 72 -1.03 8.03 -7.00
N THR A 73 -0.84 8.62 -8.18
CA THR A 73 -0.20 7.97 -9.32
C THR A 73 1.22 7.48 -8.97
N SER A 74 2.06 8.36 -8.41
CA SER A 74 3.46 8.05 -8.11
C SER A 74 3.57 6.93 -7.06
N PHE A 75 2.80 7.02 -5.98
CA PHE A 75 2.80 5.98 -4.95
C PHE A 75 2.16 4.67 -5.43
N SER A 76 1.12 4.74 -6.26
CA SER A 76 0.47 3.56 -6.83
C SER A 76 1.39 2.82 -7.80
N LEU A 77 2.14 3.55 -8.65
CA LEU A 77 3.15 2.95 -9.51
C LEU A 77 4.27 2.31 -8.69
N TRP A 78 4.75 2.99 -7.65
CA TRP A 78 5.82 2.47 -6.79
C TRP A 78 5.42 1.19 -6.05
N ILE A 79 4.27 1.20 -5.36
CA ILE A 79 3.77 -0.01 -4.68
C ILE A 79 3.33 -1.08 -5.67
N GLY A 80 2.79 -0.70 -6.82
CA GLY A 80 2.42 -1.61 -7.90
C GLY A 80 3.63 -2.38 -8.41
N PHE A 81 4.71 -1.67 -8.73
CA PHE A 81 5.98 -2.28 -9.09
C PHE A 81 6.52 -3.20 -7.98
N ALA A 82 6.58 -2.72 -6.74
CA ALA A 82 7.06 -3.51 -5.61
C ALA A 82 6.28 -4.82 -5.41
N TRP A 83 4.96 -4.77 -5.60
CA TRP A 83 4.08 -5.92 -5.46
C TRP A 83 4.15 -6.85 -6.67
N GLY A 84 4.26 -6.32 -7.90
CA GLY A 84 4.51 -7.13 -9.08
C GLY A 84 5.80 -7.93 -8.97
N VAL A 85 6.88 -7.27 -8.55
CA VAL A 85 8.17 -7.91 -8.26
C VAL A 85 8.05 -8.95 -7.14
N LEU A 86 7.25 -8.70 -6.10
CA LEU A 86 7.00 -9.69 -5.05
C LEU A 86 6.44 -10.99 -5.61
N TYR A 87 5.52 -10.95 -6.57
CA TYR A 87 5.01 -12.17 -7.21
C TYR A 87 6.04 -12.85 -8.11
N CYS A 88 6.84 -12.08 -8.86
CA CYS A 88 7.99 -12.65 -9.59
C CYS A 88 8.97 -13.34 -8.64
N MET A 89 9.22 -12.74 -7.47
CA MET A 89 10.09 -13.28 -6.43
C MET A 89 9.54 -14.59 -5.87
N VAL A 90 8.23 -14.68 -5.60
CA VAL A 90 7.60 -15.93 -5.14
C VAL A 90 7.85 -17.09 -6.12
N GLU A 91 7.75 -16.82 -7.42
CA GLU A 91 8.08 -17.82 -8.45
C GLU A 91 9.59 -18.11 -8.52
N SER A 92 10.42 -17.07 -8.47
CA SER A 92 11.89 -17.18 -8.45
C SER A 92 12.39 -18.00 -7.27
N ILE A 93 11.81 -17.85 -6.07
CA ILE A 93 12.22 -18.58 -4.86
C ILE A 93 12.05 -20.08 -5.08
N SER A 94 10.88 -20.51 -5.54
CA SER A 94 10.64 -21.92 -5.80
C SER A 94 11.62 -22.49 -6.82
N LEU A 95 11.90 -21.75 -7.89
CA LEU A 95 12.78 -22.19 -8.97
C LEU A 95 14.27 -22.20 -8.55
N VAL A 96 14.76 -21.14 -7.92
CA VAL A 96 16.17 -21.02 -7.50
C VAL A 96 16.52 -22.06 -6.46
N PHE A 97 15.70 -22.24 -5.42
CA PHE A 97 16.03 -23.18 -4.34
C PHE A 97 15.89 -24.64 -4.76
N SER A 98 14.96 -24.97 -5.66
CA SER A 98 14.86 -26.32 -6.21
C SER A 98 15.98 -26.64 -7.23
N SER A 99 16.30 -25.72 -8.14
CA SER A 99 17.24 -25.99 -9.24
C SER A 99 18.71 -25.72 -8.92
N THR A 100 19.00 -24.75 -8.04
CA THR A 100 20.37 -24.30 -7.74
C THR A 100 20.93 -24.95 -6.48
N TYR A 101 20.06 -25.28 -5.53
CA TYR A 101 20.40 -25.82 -4.21
C TYR A 101 19.89 -27.25 -3.98
N ASP A 102 19.22 -27.85 -4.98
CA ASP A 102 18.63 -29.19 -4.93
C ASP A 102 17.70 -29.43 -3.73
N PHE A 103 16.99 -28.39 -3.28
CA PHE A 103 16.05 -28.51 -2.17
C PHE A 103 14.82 -29.30 -2.57
N ASN A 104 14.38 -30.18 -1.67
CA ASN A 104 13.10 -30.86 -1.84
C ASN A 104 11.92 -29.88 -1.65
N ILE A 105 10.69 -30.35 -1.94
CA ILE A 105 9.48 -29.53 -1.88
C ILE A 105 9.26 -28.94 -0.47
N GLY A 106 9.52 -29.72 0.59
CA GLY A 106 9.37 -29.27 1.98
C GLY A 106 10.39 -28.21 2.38
N GLN A 107 11.65 -28.37 1.98
CA GLN A 107 12.73 -27.41 2.21
C GLN A 107 12.52 -26.11 1.41
N THR A 108 12.04 -26.21 0.17
CA THR A 108 11.65 -25.02 -0.61
C THR A 108 10.47 -24.31 0.06
N GLY A 109 9.51 -25.07 0.59
CA GLY A 109 8.40 -24.56 1.40
C GLY A 109 8.85 -23.78 2.64
N SER A 110 9.91 -24.23 3.32
CA SER A 110 10.42 -23.55 4.52
C SER A 110 11.11 -22.22 4.23
N ILE A 111 11.64 -22.01 3.01
CA ILE A 111 12.20 -20.70 2.61
C ILE A 111 11.13 -19.62 2.60
N PHE A 112 9.86 -19.94 2.33
CA PHE A 112 8.76 -18.97 2.43
C PHE A 112 8.58 -18.42 3.86
N SER A 113 9.06 -19.10 4.89
CA SER A 113 9.09 -18.56 6.26
C SER A 113 9.96 -17.30 6.37
N THR A 114 10.94 -17.10 5.48
CA THR A 114 11.71 -15.84 5.42
C THR A 114 10.83 -14.63 5.09
N MET A 115 9.78 -14.82 4.29
CA MET A 115 8.80 -13.77 4.00
C MET A 115 7.97 -13.43 5.25
N LEU A 116 7.62 -14.45 6.05
CA LEU A 116 6.96 -14.22 7.34
C LEU A 116 7.86 -13.41 8.28
N VAL A 117 9.13 -13.78 8.40
CA VAL A 117 10.12 -13.05 9.22
C VAL A 117 10.23 -11.59 8.75
N GLY A 118 10.41 -11.35 7.45
CA GLY A 118 10.45 -10.01 6.88
C GLY A 118 9.19 -9.19 7.18
N SER A 119 8.02 -9.81 7.10
CA SER A 119 6.73 -9.16 7.40
C SER A 119 6.57 -8.81 8.88
N VAL A 120 6.97 -9.71 9.79
CA VAL A 120 6.97 -9.46 11.24
C VAL A 120 7.93 -8.35 11.62
N LEU A 121 9.12 -8.33 11.03
CA LEU A 121 10.06 -7.22 11.21
C LEU A 121 9.47 -5.92 10.67
N GLY A 122 8.77 -5.96 9.53
CA GLY A 122 8.12 -4.80 8.92
C GLY A 122 7.05 -4.20 9.85
N MET A 123 6.21 -5.08 10.41
CA MET A 123 5.22 -4.70 11.41
C MET A 123 5.88 -4.14 12.68
N SER A 124 6.96 -4.76 13.15
CA SER A 124 7.70 -4.30 14.34
C SER A 124 8.25 -2.88 14.13
N THR A 125 8.81 -2.60 12.96
CA THR A 125 9.31 -1.25 12.61
C THR A 125 8.20 -0.22 12.51
N ASN A 126 6.95 -0.62 12.24
CA ASN A 126 5.82 0.31 12.22
C ASN A 126 5.51 0.91 13.59
N PHE A 127 5.71 0.19 14.69
CA PHE A 127 5.54 0.75 16.04
C PHE A 127 6.50 1.92 16.30
N ILE A 128 7.73 1.83 15.77
CA ILE A 128 8.73 2.90 15.87
C ILE A 128 8.29 4.09 14.98
N GLN A 129 7.87 3.81 13.75
CA GLN A 129 7.35 4.81 12.83
C GLN A 129 6.15 5.57 13.41
N GLU A 130 5.22 4.89 14.10
CA GLU A 130 4.06 5.52 14.74
C GLU A 130 4.49 6.45 15.89
N ARG A 131 5.52 6.08 16.67
CA ARG A 131 6.10 6.98 17.68
C ARG A 131 6.72 8.22 17.06
N LEU A 132 7.47 8.07 15.95
CA LEU A 132 8.03 9.20 15.21
C LEU A 132 6.93 10.09 14.63
N TYR A 133 5.90 9.48 14.05
CA TYR A 133 4.76 10.19 13.49
C TYR A 133 4.12 11.09 14.55
N ARG A 134 3.78 10.55 15.73
CA ARG A 134 3.20 11.34 16.83
C ARG A 134 4.09 12.48 17.29
N LYS A 135 5.41 12.29 17.29
CA LYS A 135 6.38 13.32 17.69
C LYS A 135 6.48 14.47 16.69
N TYR A 136 6.45 14.18 15.38
CA TYR A 136 6.72 15.17 14.33
C TYR A 136 5.47 15.63 13.57
N TYR A 137 4.29 15.08 13.88
CA TYR A 137 3.04 15.44 13.21
C TYR A 137 2.71 16.93 13.32
N SER A 138 2.96 17.57 14.47
CA SER A 138 2.69 19.00 14.67
C SER A 138 3.51 19.90 13.75
N THR A 139 4.72 19.47 13.37
CA THR A 139 5.65 20.26 12.55
C THR A 139 5.55 19.94 11.06
N ARG A 140 5.33 18.67 10.71
CA ARG A 140 5.42 18.16 9.33
C ARG A 140 4.09 17.71 8.75
N GLY A 141 3.04 17.53 9.56
CA GLY A 141 1.76 17.00 9.11
C GLY A 141 1.85 15.54 8.64
N PRO A 142 1.05 15.12 7.64
CA PRO A 142 0.99 13.73 7.17
C PRO A 142 2.32 13.24 6.56
N GLU A 143 3.21 14.14 6.12
CA GLU A 143 4.53 13.82 5.59
C GLU A 143 5.45 13.15 6.64
N ALA A 144 5.13 13.29 7.94
CA ALA A 144 5.78 12.51 9.00
C ALA A 144 5.56 10.99 8.87
N ARG A 145 4.61 10.52 8.05
CA ARG A 145 4.43 9.10 7.71
C ARG A 145 5.50 8.55 6.76
N LEU A 146 6.32 9.40 6.14
CA LEU A 146 7.24 8.99 5.07
C LEU A 146 8.69 8.74 5.52
N TYR A 147 9.03 8.93 6.80
CA TYR A 147 10.40 8.68 7.31
C TYR A 147 10.88 7.25 7.00
N PHE A 148 10.14 6.23 7.43
CA PHE A 148 10.48 4.85 7.13
C PHE A 148 10.22 4.46 5.68
N ALA A 149 9.36 5.19 4.94
CA ALA A 149 9.23 5.00 3.50
C ALA A 149 10.53 5.33 2.77
N CYS A 150 11.26 6.37 3.20
CA CYS A 150 12.56 6.72 2.65
C CYS A 150 13.62 5.63 2.94
N VAL A 151 13.64 5.09 4.17
CA VAL A 151 14.53 3.98 4.53
C VAL A 151 14.21 2.73 3.71
N ALA A 152 12.92 2.40 3.60
CA ALA A 152 12.47 1.24 2.83
C ALA A 152 12.75 1.40 1.33
N ALA A 153 12.73 2.62 0.79
CA ALA A 153 13.07 2.90 -0.60
C ALA A 153 14.52 2.56 -0.95
N ILE A 154 15.44 2.72 0.00
CA ILE A 154 16.84 2.30 -0.15
C ILE A 154 16.96 0.80 0.09
N ALA A 155 16.29 0.28 1.12
CA ALA A 155 16.38 -1.12 1.50
C ALA A 155 15.80 -2.06 0.44
N PHE A 156 14.75 -1.64 -0.27
CA PHE A 156 14.10 -2.44 -1.31
C PHE A 156 15.09 -2.88 -2.42
N PRO A 157 15.76 -1.97 -3.15
CA PRO A 157 16.76 -2.37 -4.15
C PRO A 157 17.96 -3.09 -3.54
N VAL A 158 18.39 -2.73 -2.32
CA VAL A 158 19.48 -3.45 -1.64
C VAL A 158 19.11 -4.92 -1.42
N GLY A 159 17.89 -5.21 -0.96
CA GLY A 159 17.40 -6.59 -0.81
C GLY A 159 17.35 -7.33 -2.15
N MET A 160 16.94 -6.64 -3.22
CA MET A 160 16.94 -7.20 -4.58
C MET A 160 18.35 -7.54 -5.05
N PHE A 161 19.33 -6.65 -4.86
CA PHE A 161 20.71 -6.90 -5.27
C PHE A 161 21.36 -8.00 -4.44
N ILE A 162 21.10 -8.05 -3.12
CA ILE A 162 21.55 -9.16 -2.28
C ILE A 162 21.02 -10.47 -2.85
N TYR A 163 19.71 -10.58 -3.07
CA TYR A 163 19.13 -11.81 -3.62
C TYR A 163 19.69 -12.14 -5.01
N ALA A 164 19.77 -11.17 -5.92
CA ALA A 164 20.27 -11.37 -7.28
C ALA A 164 21.71 -11.89 -7.34
N TRP A 165 22.58 -11.41 -6.43
CA TRP A 165 24.01 -11.72 -6.42
C TRP A 165 24.40 -12.79 -5.40
N THR A 166 23.44 -13.33 -4.66
CA THR A 166 23.66 -14.45 -3.74
C THR A 166 22.96 -15.75 -4.16
N SER A 167 22.11 -15.70 -5.18
CA SER A 167 21.39 -16.86 -5.74
C SER A 167 22.26 -17.72 -6.67
N PHE A 168 23.43 -18.15 -6.21
CA PHE A 168 24.34 -19.02 -6.95
C PHE A 168 24.70 -20.27 -6.13
N SER A 169 24.94 -21.41 -6.79
CA SER A 169 25.30 -22.67 -6.12
C SER A 169 26.57 -22.57 -5.26
N ARG A 170 27.46 -21.61 -5.55
CA ARG A 170 28.70 -21.39 -4.77
C ARG A 170 28.46 -20.70 -3.42
N ILE A 171 27.33 -19.99 -3.25
CA ILE A 171 27.03 -19.19 -2.07
C ILE A 171 26.00 -19.94 -1.20
N PRO A 172 26.15 -20.00 0.13
CA PRO A 172 25.21 -20.71 0.99
C PRO A 172 23.79 -20.15 0.87
N TRP A 173 22.80 -21.04 0.91
CA TRP A 173 21.36 -20.75 0.78
C TRP A 173 20.83 -19.68 1.75
N ILE A 174 21.53 -19.46 2.88
CA ILE A 174 21.19 -18.46 3.89
C ILE A 174 21.32 -17.03 3.32
N ALA A 175 22.30 -16.79 2.44
CA ALA A 175 22.53 -15.47 1.87
C ALA A 175 21.35 -14.97 1.01
N PRO A 176 20.82 -15.73 0.03
CA PRO A 176 19.62 -15.32 -0.68
C PRO A 176 18.38 -15.27 0.23
N ALA A 177 18.30 -16.13 1.25
CA ALA A 177 17.22 -16.08 2.25
C ALA A 177 17.18 -14.76 3.04
N ILE A 178 18.34 -14.21 3.42
CA ILE A 178 18.45 -12.88 4.06
C ILE A 178 18.02 -11.78 3.08
N GLY A 179 18.43 -11.88 1.81
CA GLY A 179 18.00 -10.95 0.76
C GLY A 179 16.48 -10.90 0.61
N ILE A 180 15.82 -12.07 0.59
CA ILE A 180 14.36 -12.19 0.55
C ILE A 180 13.71 -11.55 1.78
N ALA A 181 14.20 -11.86 2.99
CA ALA A 181 13.65 -11.29 4.21
C ALA A 181 13.73 -9.75 4.22
N PHE A 182 14.86 -9.19 3.76
CA PHE A 182 15.08 -7.75 3.67
C PHE A 182 14.21 -7.09 2.60
N PHE A 183 14.06 -7.73 1.44
CA PHE A 183 13.14 -7.31 0.38
C PHE A 183 11.68 -7.27 0.86
N ILE A 184 11.22 -8.32 1.56
CA ILE A 184 9.86 -8.38 2.09
C ILE A 184 9.65 -7.34 3.19
N TRP A 185 10.63 -7.16 4.08
CA TRP A 185 10.61 -6.09 5.07
C TRP A 185 10.37 -4.73 4.42
N ALA A 186 11.18 -4.38 3.42
CA ALA A 186 11.06 -3.11 2.70
C ALA A 186 9.70 -2.97 2.01
N THR A 187 9.26 -4.01 1.29
CA THR A 187 7.96 -4.02 0.59
C THR A 187 6.79 -3.79 1.56
N PHE A 188 6.82 -4.44 2.72
CA PHE A 188 5.80 -4.29 3.76
C PHE A 188 5.76 -2.86 4.32
N VAL A 189 6.93 -2.29 4.63
CA VAL A 189 7.04 -0.91 5.12
C VAL A 189 6.54 0.09 4.08
N ILE A 190 6.90 -0.08 2.80
CA ILE A 190 6.41 0.74 1.69
C ILE A 190 4.88 0.68 1.61
N TYR A 191 4.31 -0.52 1.63
CA TYR A 191 2.86 -0.71 1.57
C TYR A 191 2.14 0.03 2.70
N LEU A 192 2.59 -0.16 3.93
CA LEU A 192 1.95 0.42 5.10
C LEU A 192 2.11 1.94 5.16
N ALA A 193 3.27 2.47 4.77
CA ALA A 193 3.52 3.91 4.71
C ALA A 193 2.63 4.58 3.65
N VAL A 194 2.53 4.02 2.45
CA VAL A 194 1.65 4.54 1.39
C VAL A 194 0.19 4.47 1.82
N PHE A 195 -0.24 3.35 2.41
CA PHE A 195 -1.61 3.17 2.86
C PHE A 195 -2.02 4.21 3.90
N THR A 196 -1.21 4.39 4.95
CA THR A 196 -1.48 5.38 6.02
C THR A 196 -1.36 6.81 5.52
N TYR A 197 -0.37 7.12 4.69
CA TYR A 197 -0.21 8.46 4.11
C TYR A 197 -1.39 8.87 3.21
N LEU A 198 -1.87 7.98 2.34
CA LEU A 198 -3.04 8.27 1.49
C LEU A 198 -4.32 8.43 2.32
N ALA A 199 -4.47 7.65 3.40
CA ALA A 199 -5.59 7.81 4.33
C ALA A 199 -5.58 9.19 4.99
N ASP A 200 -4.43 9.63 5.49
CA ASP A 200 -4.27 10.91 6.19
C ASP A 200 -4.38 12.12 5.23
N CYS A 201 -3.93 12.00 3.98
CA CYS A 201 -3.96 13.10 3.00
C CYS A 201 -5.33 13.34 2.38
N TYR A 202 -6.10 12.28 2.11
CA TYR A 202 -7.34 12.36 1.32
C TYR A 202 -8.62 12.28 2.16
N GLY A 203 -8.54 11.97 3.46
CA GLY A 203 -9.65 12.07 4.42
C GLY A 203 -10.98 11.49 3.88
N PRO A 204 -12.00 12.31 3.54
CA PRO A 204 -13.27 11.83 2.98
C PRO A 204 -13.14 10.99 1.70
N PHE A 205 -12.09 11.24 0.89
CA PHE A 205 -11.80 10.52 -0.35
C PHE A 205 -10.77 9.41 -0.18
N ALA A 206 -10.29 9.15 1.04
CA ALA A 206 -9.27 8.14 1.34
C ALA A 206 -9.65 6.76 0.79
N SER A 207 -10.90 6.32 0.96
CA SER A 207 -11.35 5.01 0.47
C SER A 207 -11.20 4.88 -1.05
N SER A 208 -11.50 5.94 -1.80
CA SER A 208 -11.35 5.93 -3.27
C SER A 208 -9.89 6.00 -3.70
N ALA A 209 -9.06 6.78 -3.01
CA ALA A 209 -7.61 6.83 -3.26
C ALA A 209 -6.96 5.46 -3.02
N LEU A 210 -7.29 4.80 -1.90
CA LEU A 210 -6.80 3.46 -1.56
C LEU A 210 -7.33 2.39 -2.53
N ALA A 211 -8.57 2.53 -3.01
CA ALA A 211 -9.10 1.65 -4.05
C ALA A 211 -8.30 1.78 -5.36
N GLY A 212 -7.93 3.00 -5.76
CA GLY A 212 -7.11 3.25 -6.96
C GLY A 212 -5.70 2.66 -6.82
N GLN A 213 -5.09 2.85 -5.66
CA GLN A 213 -3.81 2.23 -5.32
C GLN A 213 -3.88 0.70 -5.35
N SER A 214 -4.94 0.11 -4.76
CA SER A 214 -5.16 -1.34 -4.74
C SER A 214 -5.37 -1.90 -6.15
N LEU A 215 -6.09 -1.18 -7.02
CA LEU A 215 -6.28 -1.55 -8.42
C LEU A 215 -4.94 -1.65 -9.15
N CYS A 216 -4.10 -0.62 -9.06
CA CYS A 216 -2.77 -0.62 -9.70
C CYS A 216 -1.90 -1.79 -9.18
N ARG A 217 -1.94 -2.03 -7.86
CA ARG A 217 -1.23 -3.15 -7.23
C ARG A 217 -1.70 -4.51 -7.74
N ASN A 218 -3.01 -4.71 -7.85
CA ASN A 218 -3.57 -5.97 -8.34
C ASN A 218 -3.30 -6.18 -9.83
N LEU A 219 -3.35 -5.11 -10.64
CA LEU A 219 -2.97 -5.19 -12.05
C LEU A 219 -1.51 -5.59 -12.21
N ALA A 220 -0.60 -5.03 -11.42
CA ALA A 220 0.81 -5.42 -11.43
C ALA A 220 1.00 -6.88 -10.95
N ALA A 221 0.28 -7.30 -9.90
CA ALA A 221 0.27 -8.69 -9.44
C ALA A 221 -0.17 -9.69 -10.50
N THR A 222 -1.11 -9.30 -11.37
CA THR A 222 -1.57 -10.13 -12.48
C THR A 222 -0.61 -10.09 -13.66
N ALA A 223 -0.09 -8.90 -14.01
CA ALA A 223 0.73 -8.72 -15.21
C ALA A 223 2.14 -9.31 -15.07
N PHE A 224 2.78 -9.15 -13.91
CA PHE A 224 4.18 -9.53 -13.70
C PHE A 224 4.44 -11.05 -13.86
N PRO A 225 3.66 -11.93 -13.22
CA PRO A 225 3.77 -13.38 -13.41
C PRO A 225 3.67 -13.87 -14.85
N LEU A 226 2.91 -13.17 -15.72
CA LEU A 226 2.69 -13.60 -17.10
C LEU A 226 3.97 -13.65 -17.94
N PHE A 227 4.97 -12.83 -17.61
CA PHE A 227 6.25 -12.79 -18.32
C PHE A 227 7.42 -13.31 -17.48
N THR A 228 7.22 -13.64 -16.20
CA THR A 228 8.30 -14.04 -15.28
C THR A 228 9.13 -15.22 -15.79
N ARG A 229 8.48 -16.31 -16.23
CA ARG A 229 9.20 -17.48 -16.74
C ARG A 229 10.04 -17.15 -17.97
N GLN A 230 9.42 -16.52 -18.96
CA GLN A 230 10.11 -16.13 -20.20
C GLN A 230 11.29 -15.20 -19.94
N MET A 231 11.15 -14.31 -18.95
CA MET A 231 12.22 -13.42 -18.51
C MET A 231 13.35 -14.19 -17.82
N PHE A 232 13.06 -15.12 -16.91
CA PHE A 232 14.08 -15.93 -16.25
C PHE A 232 14.81 -16.87 -17.21
N ASP A 233 14.10 -17.46 -18.17
CA ASP A 233 14.69 -18.35 -19.17
C ASP A 233 15.70 -17.60 -20.07
N ARG A 234 15.42 -16.34 -20.43
CA ARG A 234 16.29 -15.55 -21.31
C ARG A 234 17.37 -14.76 -20.58
N LEU A 235 17.04 -14.17 -19.44
CA LEU A 235 17.93 -13.26 -18.72
C LEU A 235 18.70 -13.96 -17.60
N SER A 236 18.37 -15.20 -17.24
CA SER A 236 18.81 -15.88 -16.01
C SER A 236 18.33 -15.17 -14.73
N TYR A 237 18.27 -15.91 -13.61
CA TYR A 237 17.82 -15.38 -12.32
C TYR A 237 18.62 -14.16 -11.86
N LYS A 238 19.93 -14.15 -12.11
CA LYS A 238 20.84 -13.07 -11.72
C LYS A 238 20.44 -11.74 -12.37
N TRP A 239 20.38 -11.71 -13.71
CA TRP A 239 20.16 -10.44 -14.41
C TRP A 239 18.71 -10.00 -14.36
N ALA A 240 17.75 -10.92 -14.33
CA ALA A 240 16.35 -10.57 -14.12
C ALA A 240 16.13 -9.83 -12.77
N ASN A 241 16.70 -10.36 -11.68
CA ASN A 241 16.60 -9.72 -10.37
C ASN A 241 17.44 -8.44 -10.26
N THR A 242 18.57 -8.37 -10.97
CA THR A 242 19.37 -7.14 -11.08
C THR A 242 18.61 -6.04 -11.83
N LEU A 243 17.91 -6.39 -12.92
CA LEU A 243 17.08 -5.46 -13.69
C LEU A 243 15.99 -4.84 -12.81
N PHE A 244 15.28 -5.66 -12.04
CA PHE A 244 14.29 -5.15 -11.10
C PHE A 244 14.93 -4.27 -10.01
N GLY A 245 16.11 -4.64 -9.51
CA GLY A 245 16.89 -3.79 -8.61
C GLY A 245 17.24 -2.42 -9.21
N CYS A 246 17.64 -2.37 -10.48
CA CYS A 246 17.91 -1.11 -11.18
C CYS A 246 16.65 -0.26 -11.35
N ILE A 247 15.52 -0.85 -11.74
CA ILE A 247 14.24 -0.14 -11.82
C ILE A 247 13.83 0.38 -10.45
N ALA A 248 14.01 -0.41 -9.39
CA ALA A 248 13.76 0.01 -8.03
C ALA A 248 14.62 1.22 -7.60
N VAL A 249 15.89 1.27 -8.02
CA VAL A 249 16.76 2.44 -7.79
C VAL A 249 16.23 3.68 -8.50
N VAL A 250 15.73 3.55 -9.74
CA VAL A 250 15.10 4.68 -10.46
C VAL A 250 13.84 5.17 -9.74
N MET A 251 13.09 4.27 -9.09
CA MET A 251 11.89 4.61 -8.32
C MET A 251 12.18 5.05 -6.87
N MET A 252 13.41 4.84 -6.38
CA MET A 252 13.85 5.22 -5.02
C MET A 252 13.57 6.68 -4.66
N PRO A 253 13.73 7.69 -5.56
CA PRO A 253 13.50 9.09 -5.21
C PRO A 253 12.04 9.45 -4.90
N ILE A 254 11.05 8.62 -5.27
CA ILE A 254 9.61 8.92 -5.12
C ILE A 254 9.24 9.36 -3.69
N PRO A 255 9.50 8.56 -2.63
CA PRO A 255 9.20 8.96 -1.25
C PRO A 255 10.04 10.14 -0.77
N PHE A 256 11.28 10.31 -1.25
CA PHE A 256 12.12 11.46 -0.87
C PHE A 256 11.54 12.77 -1.42
N ILE A 257 11.16 12.77 -2.71
CA ILE A 257 10.55 13.92 -3.36
C ILE A 257 9.26 14.30 -2.62
N LEU A 258 8.42 13.33 -2.26
CA LEU A 258 7.18 13.59 -1.52
C LEU A 258 7.43 13.97 -0.05
N PHE A 259 8.50 13.50 0.57
CA PHE A 259 8.87 13.90 1.93
C PHE A 259 9.33 15.36 2.01
N PHE A 260 10.07 15.85 1.01
CA PHE A 260 10.57 17.24 0.98
C PHE A 260 9.59 18.22 0.30
N TYR A 261 8.97 17.81 -0.81
CA TYR A 261 8.10 18.66 -1.63
C TYR A 261 6.60 18.35 -1.49
N GLY A 262 6.22 17.42 -0.60
CA GLY A 262 4.84 17.01 -0.35
C GLY A 262 3.84 18.16 -0.19
N PRO A 263 4.10 19.17 0.66
CA PRO A 263 3.19 20.30 0.84
C PRO A 263 2.99 21.12 -0.45
N SER A 264 4.06 21.32 -1.23
CA SER A 264 4.01 22.06 -2.50
C SER A 264 3.25 21.29 -3.58
N ILE A 265 3.43 19.97 -3.65
CA ILE A 265 2.74 19.08 -4.59
C ILE A 265 1.25 18.99 -4.22
N ARG A 266 0.94 18.89 -2.93
CA ARG A 266 -0.44 18.83 -2.43
C ARG A 266 -1.21 20.14 -2.60
N ARG A 267 -0.55 21.30 -2.49
CA ARG A 267 -1.18 22.61 -2.80
C ARG A 267 -1.60 22.75 -4.26
N ARG A 268 -0.95 22.02 -5.18
CA ARG A 268 -1.31 21.98 -6.60
C ARG A 268 -2.42 20.97 -6.93
N SER A 269 -2.76 20.09 -5.98
CA SER A 269 -3.83 19.10 -6.11
C SER A 269 -5.19 19.71 -5.77
N LYS A 270 -6.17 19.53 -6.66
CA LYS A 270 -7.54 20.03 -6.47
C LYS A 270 -8.25 19.32 -5.31
N PHE A 271 -8.00 18.03 -5.10
CA PHE A 271 -8.66 17.24 -4.05
C PHE A 271 -8.02 17.43 -2.68
N SER A 272 -6.68 17.50 -2.60
CA SER A 272 -6.02 17.81 -1.33
C SER A 272 -6.31 19.26 -0.90
N GLY A 273 -6.52 20.18 -1.86
CA GLY A 273 -7.03 21.53 -1.59
C GLY A 273 -8.40 21.53 -0.93
N MET A 274 -9.38 20.84 -1.53
CA MET A 274 -10.74 20.71 -0.97
C MET A 274 -10.75 20.12 0.45
N VAL A 275 -9.90 19.13 0.75
CA VAL A 275 -9.80 18.56 2.10
C VAL A 275 -9.18 19.54 3.11
N MET A 276 -8.23 20.38 2.67
CA MET A 276 -7.68 21.46 3.52
C MET A 276 -8.72 22.55 3.79
N ASP A 277 -9.57 22.86 2.81
CA ASP A 277 -10.63 23.86 2.97
C ASP A 277 -11.76 23.34 3.90
N LEU A 278 -12.11 22.05 3.79
CA LEU A 278 -13.05 21.39 4.71
C LEU A 278 -12.56 21.30 6.17
N LYS A 279 -11.24 21.36 6.42
CA LYS A 279 -10.69 21.43 7.77
C LYS A 279 -10.72 22.84 8.38
N LYS A 280 -10.96 23.87 7.56
CA LYS A 280 -11.04 25.28 8.00
C LYS A 280 -12.47 25.74 8.28
N SER A 281 -13.50 25.05 7.78
CA SER A 281 -14.92 25.30 8.06
C SER A 281 -15.40 24.52 9.28
#